data_AF-A0A077WYQ5-F1
#
_entry.id   AF-A0A077WYQ5-F1
#
_cell.length_a   1.000
_cell.length_b   1.000
_cell.length_c   1.000
_cell.angle_alpha   90.00
_cell.angle_beta   90.00
_cell.angle_gamma   90.00
#
_symmetry.space_group_name_H-M   'P 1'
#
loop_
_entity.id
_entity.type
_entity.pdbx_description
1 polymer ?
#
loop_
_entity_poly.entity_id
_entity_poly.type
_entity_poly.pdbx_seq_one_letter_code
_entity_poly.pdbx_strand_id
1 'polypeptide(L)'
;MSSCPICLESPTAARIARCGHVFCLGCILHCLQEHKACPICWDCILGPRDLKPVKVLENKTYNAGDSIDLCLVHRHADSMFALPASTHTNTTNPMLIPWNTAPLAMQFSRFMLAKPEYMEAEYDKDAECLNKAIQNVDEDNELAALLAGLDVVHSHKERHQQQRHHQASSNNNNHRSHHHTHQQNGSRAEYHFYQEANGQFVFLNSRDIRILKHEFGDYHLFPLRIQPVIQALEEIVLTEDHRRRSKYLGHLPIGCTITLVSVDLSGIVSKETLDLFVDHTVPEKQPEKSVEDAHEELTCHETIRELVAEEEWSDEEEMLQHVLRISALEYHKESTGRDATTTTHDQAEKQVDEDNDDHIYDDWEWEEYVESKSVRQRR
;
A
#
# COMPACT_ATOMS: atom_id res chain seq x y z
N MET A 1 -14.07 9.40 6.78
CA MET A 1 -14.87 9.49 5.52
C MET A 1 -14.47 10.77 4.81
N SER A 2 -14.22 10.72 3.50
CA SER A 2 -13.98 11.94 2.71
C SER A 2 -15.32 12.62 2.42
N SER A 3 -15.65 13.68 3.15
CA SER A 3 -16.80 14.54 2.83
C SER A 3 -16.52 15.36 1.56
N CYS A 4 -17.59 15.80 0.90
CA CYS A 4 -17.48 16.77 -0.18
C CYS A 4 -16.96 18.10 0.40
N PRO A 5 -15.88 18.68 -0.13
CA PRO A 5 -15.30 19.92 0.42
C PRO A 5 -16.14 21.17 0.14
N ILE A 6 -17.18 21.06 -0.69
CA ILE A 6 -18.05 22.18 -1.06
C ILE A 6 -19.28 22.24 -0.13
N CYS A 7 -20.01 21.13 0.02
CA CYS A 7 -21.20 21.07 0.88
C CYS A 7 -20.93 20.46 2.27
N LEU A 8 -19.75 19.90 2.51
CA LEU A 8 -19.32 19.24 3.77
C LEU A 8 -20.09 17.95 4.12
N GLU A 9 -20.96 17.48 3.24
CA GLU A 9 -21.72 16.24 3.40
C GLU A 9 -21.08 15.03 2.68
N SER A 10 -21.70 13.85 2.80
CA SER A 10 -21.32 12.67 2.02
C SER A 10 -21.55 12.93 0.52
N PRO A 11 -20.58 12.66 -0.37
CA PRO A 11 -20.70 13.04 -1.77
C PRO A 11 -21.86 12.35 -2.54
N THR A 12 -22.83 13.14 -2.99
CA THR A 12 -23.91 12.70 -3.90
C THR A 12 -23.40 12.53 -5.33
N ALA A 13 -23.60 11.34 -5.91
CA ALA A 13 -23.08 10.98 -7.23
C ALA A 13 -21.59 11.37 -7.39
N ALA A 14 -20.77 10.86 -6.47
CA ALA A 14 -19.39 11.31 -6.26
C ALA A 14 -18.55 11.34 -7.55
N ARG A 15 -17.73 12.39 -7.67
CA ARG A 15 -16.80 12.59 -8.80
C ARG A 15 -15.41 12.91 -8.30
N ILE A 16 -14.41 12.28 -8.92
CA ILE A 16 -13.00 12.58 -8.68
C ILE A 16 -12.43 13.39 -9.86
N ALA A 17 -11.74 14.48 -9.54
CA ALA A 17 -10.96 15.25 -10.51
C ALA A 17 -9.58 14.61 -10.73
N ARG A 18 -8.84 15.04 -11.77
CA ARG A 18 -7.49 14.51 -12.06
C ARG A 18 -6.50 14.72 -10.91
N CYS A 19 -6.70 15.78 -10.13
CA CYS A 19 -5.92 16.10 -8.94
C CYS A 19 -6.22 15.19 -7.73
N GLY A 20 -7.16 14.25 -7.84
CA GLY A 20 -7.52 13.31 -6.76
C GLY A 20 -8.60 13.78 -5.80
N HIS A 21 -9.02 15.04 -5.85
CA HIS A 21 -10.09 15.57 -4.99
C HIS A 21 -11.46 15.07 -5.42
N VAL A 22 -12.30 14.74 -4.44
CA VAL A 22 -13.64 14.15 -4.62
C VAL A 22 -14.73 15.16 -4.23
N PHE A 23 -15.76 15.26 -5.06
CA PHE A 23 -16.87 16.21 -4.90
C PHE A 23 -18.21 15.53 -5.20
N CYS A 24 -19.32 16.12 -4.74
CA CYS A 24 -20.63 15.85 -5.34
C CYS A 24 -20.61 16.31 -6.81
N LEU A 25 -21.28 15.58 -7.70
CA LEU A 25 -21.39 15.99 -9.11
C LEU A 25 -22.02 17.38 -9.24
N GLY A 26 -23.14 17.66 -8.56
CA GLY A 26 -23.80 18.96 -8.61
C GLY A 26 -22.90 20.10 -8.13
N CYS A 27 -22.31 19.94 -6.94
CA CYS A 27 -21.43 20.95 -6.34
C CYS A 27 -20.26 21.35 -7.25
N ILE A 28 -19.53 20.37 -7.82
CA ILE A 28 -18.41 20.70 -8.69
C ILE A 28 -18.87 21.36 -9.98
N LEU A 29 -20.00 20.92 -10.56
CA LEU A 29 -20.53 21.56 -11.77
C LEU A 29 -20.92 23.01 -11.53
N HIS A 30 -21.46 23.33 -10.36
CA HIS A 30 -21.76 24.70 -9.97
C HIS A 30 -20.49 25.56 -9.90
N CYS A 31 -19.45 25.10 -9.19
CA CYS A 31 -18.17 25.82 -9.11
C CYS A 31 -17.54 26.06 -10.50
N LEU A 32 -17.67 25.09 -11.41
CA LEU A 32 -17.13 25.19 -12.76
C LEU A 32 -17.86 26.21 -13.64
N GLN A 33 -18.98 26.79 -13.22
CA GLN A 33 -19.62 27.90 -13.95
C GLN A 33 -18.77 29.17 -13.85
N GLU A 34 -18.16 29.41 -12.69
CA GLU A 34 -17.34 30.59 -12.41
C GLU A 34 -15.85 30.33 -12.66
N HIS A 35 -15.34 29.20 -12.17
CA HIS A 35 -13.92 28.89 -12.17
C HIS A 35 -13.65 27.51 -12.77
N LYS A 36 -12.92 27.44 -13.90
CA LYS A 36 -12.53 26.18 -14.56
C LYS A 36 -11.36 25.47 -13.86
N ALA A 37 -11.47 25.29 -12.56
CA ALA A 37 -10.42 24.76 -11.70
C ALA A 37 -10.99 24.02 -10.48
N CYS A 38 -10.17 23.16 -9.87
CA CYS A 38 -10.44 22.51 -8.61
C CYS A 38 -10.52 23.55 -7.47
N PRO A 39 -11.60 23.60 -6.66
CA PRO A 39 -11.72 24.54 -5.54
C PRO A 39 -10.68 24.35 -4.43
N ILE A 40 -10.00 23.20 -4.38
CA ILE A 40 -9.01 22.90 -3.32
C ILE A 40 -7.60 23.28 -3.75
N CYS A 41 -7.19 22.88 -4.95
CA CYS A 41 -5.79 22.97 -5.40
C CYS A 41 -5.60 23.78 -6.68
N TRP A 42 -6.67 24.33 -7.24
CA TRP A 42 -6.66 25.16 -8.46
C TRP A 42 -6.19 24.45 -9.74
N ASP A 43 -5.99 23.12 -9.69
CA ASP A 43 -5.76 22.32 -10.89
C ASP A 43 -6.90 22.48 -11.89
N CYS A 44 -6.54 22.56 -13.18
CA CYS A 44 -7.50 22.84 -14.24
C CYS A 44 -8.54 21.73 -14.41
N ILE A 45 -9.81 22.11 -14.45
CA ILE A 45 -10.95 21.23 -14.77
C ILE A 45 -11.75 21.91 -15.87
N LEU A 46 -11.67 21.42 -17.10
CA LEU A 46 -12.28 22.07 -18.26
C LEU A 46 -13.79 21.84 -18.32
N GLY A 47 -14.28 20.74 -17.75
CA GLY A 47 -15.69 20.45 -17.67
C GLY A 47 -16.00 19.02 -17.19
N PRO A 48 -17.24 18.54 -17.41
CA PRO A 48 -17.71 17.25 -16.90
C PRO A 48 -16.89 16.04 -17.37
N ARG A 49 -16.17 16.16 -18.48
CA ARG A 49 -15.34 15.07 -19.05
C ARG A 49 -14.05 14.82 -18.25
N ASP A 50 -13.60 15.80 -17.48
CA ASP A 50 -12.41 15.67 -16.62
C ASP A 50 -12.73 15.05 -15.25
N LEU A 51 -14.01 14.80 -15.00
CA LEU A 51 -14.53 14.23 -13.77
C LEU A 51 -14.87 12.76 -14.00
N LYS A 52 -14.34 11.88 -13.15
CA LYS A 52 -14.64 10.44 -13.20
C LYS A 52 -15.60 10.06 -12.08
N PRO A 53 -16.62 9.22 -12.32
CA PRO A 53 -17.39 8.60 -11.25
C PRO A 53 -16.48 7.85 -10.29
N VAL A 54 -16.73 7.97 -8.99
CA VAL A 54 -16.00 7.23 -7.96
C VAL A 54 -16.98 6.59 -6.99
N LYS A 55 -16.66 5.37 -6.58
CA LYS A 55 -17.38 4.67 -5.52
C LYS A 55 -16.54 4.75 -4.26
N VAL A 56 -17.08 5.35 -3.21
CA VAL A 56 -16.44 5.36 -1.89
C VAL A 56 -16.64 3.99 -1.27
N LEU A 57 -15.53 3.32 -0.96
CA LEU A 57 -15.53 2.11 -0.14
C LEU A 57 -15.23 2.52 1.30
N GLU A 58 -16.04 2.04 2.23
CA GLU A 58 -15.81 2.29 3.64
C GLU A 58 -14.70 1.37 4.14
N ASN A 59 -13.66 1.98 4.71
CA ASN A 59 -12.61 1.24 5.39
C ASN A 59 -12.91 1.18 6.89
N LYS A 60 -12.64 0.03 7.50
CA LYS A 60 -12.77 -0.18 8.94
C LYS A 60 -11.45 0.24 9.59
N THR A 61 -11.53 1.06 10.63
CA THR A 61 -10.39 1.33 11.50
C THR A 61 -10.26 0.20 12.51
N TYR A 62 -9.05 -0.30 12.72
CA TYR A 62 -8.76 -1.39 13.65
C TYR A 62 -7.81 -0.94 14.75
N ASN A 63 -8.04 -1.44 15.96
CA ASN A 63 -7.19 -1.26 17.13
C ASN A 63 -6.82 -2.62 17.73
N ALA A 64 -5.81 -2.63 18.60
CA ALA A 64 -5.50 -3.80 19.42
C ALA A 64 -6.73 -4.17 20.27
N GLY A 65 -7.08 -5.45 20.31
CA GLY A 65 -8.28 -5.98 20.94
C GLY A 65 -9.49 -6.13 20.00
N ASP A 66 -9.47 -5.54 18.81
CA ASP A 66 -10.56 -5.72 17.84
C ASP A 66 -10.50 -7.10 17.17
N SER A 67 -11.67 -7.66 16.86
CA SER A 67 -11.76 -8.82 15.97
C SER A 67 -11.66 -8.37 14.51
N ILE A 68 -10.80 -9.05 13.76
CA ILE A 68 -10.56 -8.82 12.32
C ILE A 68 -10.96 -10.03 11.50
N ASP A 69 -11.72 -9.80 10.43
CA ASP A 69 -12.12 -10.82 9.47
C ASP A 69 -11.07 -10.90 8.35
N LEU A 70 -10.25 -11.95 8.40
CA LEU A 70 -9.19 -12.18 7.42
C LEU A 70 -9.59 -13.34 6.49
N CYS A 71 -9.35 -13.17 5.20
CA CYS A 71 -9.52 -14.22 4.21
C CYS A 71 -8.17 -14.62 3.60
N LEU A 72 -8.03 -15.90 3.27
CA LEU A 72 -6.88 -16.39 2.53
C LEU A 72 -6.98 -15.90 1.10
N VAL A 73 -5.93 -15.25 0.62
CA VAL A 73 -5.79 -14.70 -0.73
C VAL A 73 -4.75 -15.50 -1.49
N HIS A 74 -5.04 -15.81 -2.75
CA HIS A 74 -4.17 -16.50 -3.67
C HIS A 74 -3.70 -15.56 -4.79
N ARG A 75 -2.42 -15.65 -5.13
CA ARG A 75 -1.79 -14.88 -6.22
C ARG A 75 -0.72 -15.70 -6.94
N HIS A 76 -0.76 -15.70 -8.26
CA HIS A 76 0.36 -16.19 -9.09
C HIS A 76 1.47 -15.13 -9.20
N ALA A 77 2.74 -15.55 -9.26
CA ALA A 77 3.88 -14.65 -9.26
C ALA A 77 3.89 -13.61 -10.39
N ASP A 78 3.47 -14.01 -11.59
CA ASP A 78 3.43 -13.12 -12.76
C ASP A 78 2.12 -12.31 -12.83
N SER A 79 1.21 -12.48 -11.85
CA SER A 79 -0.09 -11.83 -11.84
C SER A 79 -0.08 -10.55 -11.02
N MET A 80 -0.76 -9.54 -11.55
CA MET A 80 -1.14 -8.35 -10.78
C MET A 80 -2.44 -8.57 -9.98
N PHE A 81 -3.07 -9.74 -10.12
CA PHE A 81 -4.31 -10.07 -9.45
C PHE A 81 -4.05 -10.99 -8.27
N ALA A 82 -4.53 -10.55 -7.11
CA ALA A 82 -4.62 -11.34 -5.90
C ALA A 82 -6.11 -11.45 -5.56
N LEU A 83 -6.63 -12.66 -5.43
CA LEU A 83 -8.07 -12.89 -5.20
C LEU A 83 -8.24 -13.87 -4.04
N PRO A 84 -9.33 -13.78 -3.26
CA PRO A 84 -9.57 -14.74 -2.18
C PRO A 84 -9.58 -16.18 -2.70
N ALA A 85 -8.89 -17.09 -2.00
CA ALA A 85 -8.75 -18.49 -2.41
C ALA A 85 -10.08 -19.25 -2.46
N SER A 86 -11.11 -18.75 -1.77
CA SER A 86 -12.49 -19.23 -1.87
C SER A 86 -13.17 -18.92 -3.21
N THR A 87 -12.62 -17.97 -3.97
CA THR A 87 -13.12 -17.66 -5.31
C THR A 87 -12.64 -18.74 -6.28
N HIS A 88 -13.47 -19.76 -6.47
CA HIS A 88 -13.32 -20.73 -7.57
C HIS A 88 -13.64 -20.04 -8.89
N THR A 89 -12.81 -19.07 -9.28
CA THR A 89 -12.94 -18.46 -10.60
C THR A 89 -12.48 -19.53 -11.60
N ASN A 90 -13.39 -19.96 -12.48
CA ASN A 90 -13.07 -20.75 -13.68
C ASN A 90 -12.26 -19.90 -14.68
N THR A 91 -11.32 -19.10 -14.20
CA THR A 91 -10.41 -18.34 -15.03
C THR A 91 -9.32 -19.33 -15.42
N THR A 92 -9.53 -19.98 -16.55
CA THR A 92 -8.55 -20.87 -17.19
C THR A 92 -7.20 -20.18 -17.47
N ASN A 93 -7.12 -18.86 -17.26
CA ASN A 93 -5.90 -18.07 -17.31
C ASN A 93 -5.83 -17.03 -16.18
N PRO A 94 -4.93 -17.17 -15.20
CA PRO A 94 -4.75 -16.23 -14.08
C PRO A 94 -4.17 -14.86 -14.47
N MET A 95 -3.88 -14.65 -15.76
CA MET A 95 -3.42 -13.37 -16.32
C MET A 95 -4.57 -12.49 -16.86
N LEU A 96 -5.80 -12.99 -16.87
CA LEU A 96 -6.94 -12.23 -17.40
C LEU A 96 -7.47 -11.25 -16.35
N ILE A 97 -7.79 -10.03 -16.79
CA ILE A 97 -8.47 -9.02 -15.98
C ILE A 97 -9.83 -9.59 -15.57
N PRO A 98 -10.16 -9.64 -14.26
CA PRO A 98 -11.42 -10.19 -13.81
C PRO A 98 -12.59 -9.32 -14.26
N TRP A 99 -13.72 -9.96 -14.59
CA TRP A 99 -14.96 -9.24 -14.84
C TRP A 99 -15.57 -8.73 -13.53
N ASN A 100 -16.40 -7.70 -13.60
CA ASN A 100 -17.17 -7.18 -12.46
C ASN A 100 -18.07 -8.23 -11.80
N THR A 101 -18.40 -9.30 -12.51
CA THR A 101 -19.17 -10.43 -11.99
C THR A 101 -18.33 -11.47 -11.26
N ALA A 102 -17.00 -11.38 -11.32
CA ALA A 102 -16.14 -12.25 -10.53
C ALA A 102 -16.30 -11.86 -9.05
N PRO A 103 -16.58 -12.84 -8.16
CA PRO A 103 -16.74 -12.57 -6.74
C PRO A 103 -15.55 -11.80 -6.18
N LEU A 104 -15.82 -10.76 -5.41
CA LEU A 104 -14.82 -9.94 -4.72
C LEU A 104 -13.82 -9.19 -5.63
N ALA A 105 -14.02 -9.19 -6.95
CA ALA A 105 -13.13 -8.48 -7.89
C ALA A 105 -13.09 -6.97 -7.62
N MET A 106 -14.21 -6.37 -7.20
CA MET A 106 -14.26 -4.95 -6.86
C MET A 106 -13.40 -4.59 -5.63
N GLN A 107 -13.27 -5.50 -4.66
CA GLN A 107 -12.51 -5.26 -3.43
C GLN A 107 -11.02 -5.57 -3.60
N PHE A 108 -10.68 -6.66 -4.30
CA PHE A 108 -9.31 -7.17 -4.33
C PHE A 108 -8.57 -6.89 -5.65
N SER A 109 -9.28 -6.60 -6.75
CA SER A 109 -8.65 -6.33 -8.03
C SER A 109 -8.48 -4.84 -8.28
N ARG A 110 -7.26 -4.43 -8.64
CA ARG A 110 -6.97 -3.06 -9.07
C ARG A 110 -7.67 -2.69 -10.38
N PHE A 111 -7.92 -3.68 -11.24
CA PHE A 111 -8.58 -3.50 -12.52
C PHE A 111 -9.65 -4.55 -12.71
N MET A 112 -10.76 -4.15 -13.32
CA MET A 112 -11.85 -5.06 -13.63
C MET A 112 -12.51 -4.67 -14.94
N LEU A 113 -12.96 -5.67 -15.68
CA LEU A 113 -13.78 -5.47 -16.87
C LEU A 113 -15.23 -5.28 -16.45
N ALA A 114 -15.80 -4.15 -16.83
CA ALA A 114 -17.21 -3.87 -16.58
C ALA A 114 -18.08 -4.44 -17.70
N LYS A 115 -19.04 -5.31 -17.35
CA LYS A 115 -20.14 -5.63 -18.26
C LYS A 115 -20.98 -4.38 -18.53
N PRO A 116 -21.59 -4.25 -19.73
CA PRO A 116 -22.44 -3.12 -20.04
C PRO A 116 -23.58 -2.90 -19.03
N GLU A 117 -24.17 -3.98 -18.53
CA GLU A 117 -25.27 -3.95 -17.57
C GLU A 117 -24.83 -3.37 -16.22
N TYR A 118 -23.56 -3.56 -15.84
CA TYR A 118 -22.99 -2.96 -14.64
C TYR A 118 -22.82 -1.45 -14.79
N MET A 119 -22.31 -0.99 -15.94
CA MET A 119 -22.17 0.45 -16.19
C MET A 119 -23.53 1.15 -16.20
N GLU A 120 -24.55 0.53 -16.81
CA GLU A 120 -25.92 1.06 -16.82
C GLU A 120 -26.49 1.16 -15.40
N ALA A 121 -26.31 0.13 -14.57
CA ALA A 121 -26.75 0.15 -13.18
C ALA A 121 -26.04 1.22 -12.33
N GLU A 122 -24.75 1.47 -12.55
CA GLU A 122 -24.03 2.56 -11.85
C GLU A 122 -24.55 3.95 -12.29
N TYR A 123 -24.90 4.15 -13.57
CA TYR A 123 -25.55 5.39 -14.01
C TYR A 123 -26.94 5.56 -13.40
N ASP A 124 -27.73 4.49 -13.31
CA ASP A 124 -29.05 4.52 -12.68
C ASP A 124 -28.96 4.87 -11.20
N LYS A 125 -27.97 4.31 -10.50
CA LYS A 125 -27.70 4.64 -9.11
C LYS A 125 -27.36 6.12 -8.92
N ASP A 126 -26.49 6.67 -9.76
CA ASP A 126 -26.15 8.10 -9.70
C ASP A 126 -27.38 8.98 -9.96
N ALA A 127 -28.21 8.62 -10.94
CA ALA A 127 -29.45 9.34 -11.25
C ALA A 127 -30.45 9.28 -10.09
N GLU A 128 -30.64 8.12 -9.45
CA GLU A 128 -31.48 7.98 -8.26
C GLU A 128 -30.98 8.82 -7.09
N CYS A 129 -29.67 8.83 -6.84
CA CYS A 129 -29.06 9.67 -5.81
C CYS A 129 -29.33 11.16 -6.05
N LEU A 130 -29.18 11.63 -7.30
CA LEU A 130 -29.45 13.02 -7.66
C LEU A 130 -30.94 13.36 -7.57
N ASN A 131 -31.84 12.48 -8.03
CA ASN A 131 -33.28 12.68 -7.91
C ASN A 131 -33.75 12.79 -6.45
N LYS A 132 -33.15 11.99 -5.55
CA LYS A 132 -33.41 12.12 -4.11
C LYS A 132 -32.93 13.45 -3.55
N ALA A 133 -31.76 13.93 -3.96
CA ALA A 133 -31.28 15.25 -3.56
C ALA A 133 -32.18 16.38 -4.08
N ILE A 134 -32.65 16.29 -5.33
CA ILE A 134 -33.57 17.25 -5.96
C ILE A 134 -34.91 17.36 -5.21
N GLN A 135 -35.38 16.29 -4.57
CA GLN A 135 -36.64 16.32 -3.81
C GLN A 135 -36.52 17.06 -2.47
N ASN A 136 -35.30 17.21 -1.95
CA ASN A 136 -35.03 17.77 -0.62
C ASN A 136 -34.36 19.15 -0.67
N VAL A 137 -34.22 19.74 -1.86
CA VAL A 137 -33.54 21.03 -2.04
C VAL A 137 -34.54 22.18 -2.07
N ASP A 138 -34.29 23.19 -1.24
CA ASP A 138 -35.10 24.41 -1.19
C ASP A 138 -34.47 25.58 -1.97
N GLU A 139 -33.15 25.54 -2.23
CA GLU A 139 -32.41 26.61 -2.90
C GLU A 139 -32.35 26.43 -4.43
N ASP A 140 -32.80 27.44 -5.19
CA ASP A 140 -32.86 27.42 -6.66
C ASP A 140 -31.49 27.15 -7.32
N ASN A 141 -30.42 27.69 -6.74
CA ASN A 141 -29.06 27.54 -7.27
C ASN A 141 -28.53 26.10 -7.09
N GLU A 142 -28.81 25.50 -5.95
CA GLU A 142 -28.48 24.10 -5.68
C GLU A 142 -29.32 23.16 -6.54
N LEU A 143 -30.61 23.47 -6.72
CA LEU A 143 -31.49 22.76 -7.64
C LEU A 143 -30.94 22.76 -9.07
N ALA A 144 -30.53 23.93 -9.58
CA ALA A 144 -29.93 24.04 -10.91
C ALA A 144 -28.65 23.20 -11.05
N ALA A 145 -27.81 23.16 -10.01
CA ALA A 145 -26.60 22.36 -9.97
C ALA A 145 -26.89 20.84 -10.00
N LEU A 146 -27.90 20.39 -9.25
CA LEU A 146 -28.32 18.99 -9.22
C LEU A 146 -28.93 18.55 -10.57
N LEU A 147 -29.76 19.39 -11.18
CA LEU A 147 -30.33 19.13 -12.52
C LEU A 147 -29.23 19.03 -13.59
N ALA A 148 -28.25 19.94 -13.57
CA ALA A 148 -27.10 19.85 -14.46
C ALA A 148 -26.31 18.54 -14.25
N GLY A 149 -26.19 18.07 -13.00
CA GLY A 149 -25.60 16.77 -12.69
C GLY A 149 -26.39 15.61 -13.29
N LEU A 150 -27.73 15.66 -13.20
CA LEU A 150 -28.61 14.63 -13.76
C LEU A 150 -28.49 14.56 -15.28
N ASP A 151 -28.47 15.70 -15.96
CA ASP A 151 -28.27 15.79 -17.42
C ASP A 151 -26.93 15.18 -17.85
N VAL A 152 -25.86 15.40 -17.08
CA VAL A 152 -24.55 14.78 -17.34
C VAL A 152 -24.63 13.26 -17.24
N VAL A 153 -25.31 12.72 -16.22
CA VAL A 153 -25.46 11.27 -16.01
C VAL A 153 -26.29 10.65 -17.13
N HIS A 154 -27.43 11.25 -17.50
CA HIS A 154 -28.26 10.78 -18.61
C HIS A 154 -27.49 10.80 -19.94
N SER A 155 -26.79 11.90 -20.23
CA SER A 155 -25.95 12.02 -21.43
C SER A 155 -24.83 10.98 -21.48
N HIS A 156 -24.29 10.56 -20.32
CA HIS A 156 -23.29 9.50 -20.24
C HIS A 156 -23.92 8.12 -20.53
N LYS A 157 -25.09 7.85 -19.96
CA LYS A 157 -25.85 6.61 -20.18
C LYS A 157 -26.26 6.44 -21.64
N GLU A 158 -26.79 7.48 -22.27
CA GLU A 158 -27.17 7.46 -23.70
C GLU A 158 -25.98 7.17 -24.61
N ARG A 159 -24.84 7.83 -24.38
CA ARG A 159 -23.61 7.57 -25.16
C ARG A 159 -23.13 6.13 -25.00
N HIS A 160 -23.20 5.57 -23.81
CA HIS A 160 -22.86 4.16 -23.57
C HIS A 160 -23.77 3.22 -24.37
N GLN A 161 -25.09 3.46 -24.35
CA GLN A 161 -26.06 2.67 -25.13
C GLN A 161 -25.83 2.78 -26.64
N GLN A 162 -25.57 3.99 -27.16
CA GLN A 162 -25.28 4.20 -28.58
C GLN A 162 -24.02 3.46 -29.02
N GLN A 163 -22.95 3.48 -28.22
CA GLN A 163 -21.71 2.75 -28.52
C GLN A 163 -21.94 1.25 -28.61
N ARG A 164 -22.81 0.68 -27.76
CA ARG A 164 -23.21 -0.74 -27.86
C ARG A 164 -23.89 -1.07 -29.18
N HIS A 165 -24.85 -0.24 -29.62
CA HIS A 165 -25.58 -0.48 -30.87
C HIS A 165 -24.65 -0.43 -32.10
N HIS A 166 -23.65 0.45 -32.10
CA HIS A 166 -22.64 0.51 -33.16
C HIS A 166 -21.72 -0.71 -33.17
N GLN A 167 -21.27 -1.20 -32.01
CA GLN A 167 -20.44 -2.40 -31.90
C GLN A 167 -21.20 -3.67 -32.31
N ALA A 168 -22.47 -3.79 -31.92
CA ALA A 168 -23.33 -4.92 -32.30
C ALA A 168 -23.58 -4.98 -33.82
N SER A 169 -23.63 -3.82 -34.50
CA SER A 169 -23.84 -3.73 -35.94
C SER A 169 -22.57 -3.92 -36.78
N SER A 170 -21.37 -3.65 -36.22
CA SER A 170 -20.08 -3.85 -36.89
C SER A 170 -19.52 -5.26 -36.78
N ASN A 171 -20.07 -6.12 -35.93
CA ASN A 171 -19.48 -7.43 -35.63
C ASN A 171 -19.78 -8.53 -36.69
N ASN A 172 -20.11 -8.14 -37.92
CA ASN A 172 -20.37 -9.07 -39.02
C ASN A 172 -19.12 -9.36 -39.89
N ASN A 173 -17.93 -9.00 -39.42
CA ASN A 173 -16.67 -9.36 -40.09
C ASN A 173 -15.65 -9.94 -39.10
N ASN A 174 -15.38 -11.24 -39.29
CA ASN A 174 -14.24 -12.02 -38.84
C ASN A 174 -13.10 -11.26 -38.14
N HIS A 175 -13.06 -11.34 -36.81
CA HIS A 175 -11.79 -11.32 -36.08
C HIS A 175 -11.67 -12.59 -35.24
N ARG A 176 -11.07 -13.62 -35.87
CA ARG A 176 -10.31 -14.65 -35.15
C ARG A 176 -9.20 -13.92 -34.40
N SER A 177 -9.45 -13.58 -33.14
CA SER A 177 -8.40 -13.18 -32.22
C SER A 177 -7.49 -14.40 -32.00
N HIS A 178 -6.32 -14.37 -32.65
CA HIS A 178 -5.18 -15.19 -32.23
C HIS A 178 -4.79 -14.73 -30.82
N HIS A 179 -5.48 -15.24 -29.80
CA HIS A 179 -4.90 -15.32 -28.48
C HIS A 179 -3.74 -16.31 -28.59
N HIS A 180 -2.53 -15.80 -28.79
CA HIS A 180 -1.32 -16.53 -28.42
C HIS A 180 -1.40 -16.77 -26.92
N THR A 181 -2.07 -17.85 -26.53
CA THR A 181 -1.93 -18.45 -25.21
C THR A 181 -0.51 -18.99 -25.16
N HIS A 182 0.43 -18.16 -24.71
CA HIS A 182 1.72 -18.67 -24.28
C HIS A 182 1.47 -19.46 -23.00
N GLN A 183 1.07 -20.71 -23.17
CA GLN A 183 0.92 -21.69 -22.11
C GLN A 183 2.32 -22.10 -21.68
N GLN A 184 2.96 -21.26 -20.86
CA GLN A 184 4.19 -21.65 -20.18
C GLN A 184 3.81 -22.64 -19.08
N ASN A 185 3.96 -23.93 -19.39
CA ASN A 185 4.02 -25.04 -18.45
C ASN A 185 5.35 -25.01 -17.67
N GLY A 186 5.62 -23.90 -16.97
CA GLY A 186 6.58 -23.87 -15.87
C GLY A 186 5.79 -23.88 -14.56
N SER A 187 6.29 -24.53 -13.51
CA SER A 187 5.71 -24.40 -12.17
C SER A 187 5.85 -22.93 -11.74
N ARG A 188 4.80 -22.15 -11.98
CA ARG A 188 4.74 -20.74 -11.62
C ARG A 188 4.64 -20.66 -10.11
N ALA A 189 5.47 -19.84 -9.49
CA ALA A 189 5.40 -19.64 -8.05
C ALA A 189 4.01 -19.08 -7.68
N GLU A 190 3.39 -19.69 -6.68
CA GLU A 190 2.09 -19.31 -6.14
C GLU A 190 2.26 -18.82 -4.71
N TYR A 191 1.54 -17.75 -4.38
CA TYR A 191 1.60 -17.12 -3.08
C TYR A 191 0.22 -17.17 -2.42
N HIS A 192 0.23 -17.52 -1.14
CA HIS A 192 -0.95 -17.52 -0.28
C HIS A 192 -0.66 -16.67 0.95
N PHE A 193 -1.59 -15.78 1.29
CA PHE A 193 -1.44 -14.86 2.41
C PHE A 193 -2.81 -14.41 2.92
N TYR A 194 -2.88 -13.91 4.15
CA TYR A 194 -4.13 -13.37 4.69
C TYR A 194 -4.23 -11.86 4.46
N GLN A 195 -5.41 -11.43 4.02
CA GLN A 195 -5.81 -10.03 3.89
C GLN A 195 -7.20 -9.84 4.50
N GLU A 196 -7.48 -8.63 4.99
CA GLU A 196 -8.82 -8.24 5.43
C GLU A 196 -9.88 -8.50 4.35
N ALA A 197 -11.01 -9.04 4.79
CA ALA A 197 -12.03 -9.63 3.95
C ALA A 197 -12.71 -8.68 2.95
N ASN A 198 -12.68 -7.36 3.19
CA ASN A 198 -13.23 -6.34 2.30
C ASN A 198 -12.17 -5.73 1.37
N GLY A 199 -10.98 -6.33 1.30
CA GLY A 199 -9.91 -5.91 0.39
C GLY A 199 -9.11 -4.71 0.90
N GLN A 200 -9.28 -4.31 2.16
CA GLN A 200 -8.42 -3.30 2.77
C GLN A 200 -6.98 -3.80 2.84
N PHE A 201 -6.01 -2.88 2.82
CA PHE A 201 -4.59 -3.20 2.86
C PHE A 201 -4.12 -3.54 4.27
N VAL A 202 -4.80 -4.49 4.90
CA VAL A 202 -4.48 -5.03 6.22
C VAL A 202 -4.13 -6.50 6.03
N PHE A 203 -2.91 -6.88 6.37
CA PHE A 203 -2.34 -8.19 6.10
C PHE A 203 -1.82 -8.83 7.38
N LEU A 204 -1.89 -10.16 7.47
CA LEU A 204 -1.29 -10.88 8.58
C LEU A 204 0.25 -10.80 8.53
N ASN A 205 0.88 -10.61 9.69
CA ASN A 205 2.33 -10.49 9.79
C ASN A 205 3.05 -11.81 9.42
N SER A 206 4.38 -11.75 9.25
CA SER A 206 5.19 -12.92 8.88
C SER A 206 5.38 -13.94 10.02
N ARG A 207 5.28 -13.51 11.28
CA ARG A 207 5.38 -14.40 12.46
C ARG A 207 4.19 -15.36 12.50
N ASP A 208 2.98 -14.83 12.44
CA ASP A 208 1.72 -15.57 12.54
C ASP A 208 1.55 -16.48 11.32
N ILE A 209 2.01 -16.05 10.13
CA ILE A 209 2.09 -16.91 8.95
C ILE A 209 3.02 -18.11 9.18
N ARG A 210 4.15 -17.95 9.89
CA ARG A 210 5.04 -19.08 10.23
C ARG A 210 4.40 -20.05 11.22
N ILE A 211 3.65 -19.53 12.20
CA ILE A 211 2.89 -20.35 13.15
C ILE A 211 1.84 -21.19 12.41
N LEU A 212 1.06 -20.56 11.52
CA LEU A 212 0.07 -21.24 10.69
C LEU A 212 0.73 -22.27 9.76
N LYS A 213 1.90 -21.97 9.21
CA LYS A 213 2.66 -22.92 8.38
C LYS A 213 3.07 -24.15 9.16
N HIS A 214 3.47 -24.00 10.42
CA HIS A 214 3.80 -25.13 11.28
C HIS A 214 2.59 -26.02 11.55
N GLU A 215 1.43 -25.43 11.85
CA GLU A 215 0.19 -26.17 12.15
C GLU A 215 -0.40 -26.88 10.91
N PHE A 216 -0.51 -26.17 9.79
CA PHE A 216 -1.22 -26.63 8.60
C PHE A 216 -0.29 -27.21 7.50
N GLY A 217 1.02 -27.09 7.67
CA GLY A 217 2.03 -27.55 6.71
C GLY A 217 2.19 -26.60 5.51
N ASP A 218 1.33 -26.77 4.50
CA ASP A 218 1.39 -26.01 3.25
C ASP A 218 0.42 -24.83 3.22
N TYR A 219 0.81 -23.75 2.54
CA TYR A 219 0.04 -22.49 2.57
C TYR A 219 -1.37 -22.60 1.96
N HIS A 220 -1.59 -23.53 1.02
CA HIS A 220 -2.90 -23.75 0.42
C HIS A 220 -3.85 -24.52 1.36
N LEU A 221 -3.34 -25.12 2.44
CA LEU A 221 -4.13 -25.83 3.46
C LEU A 221 -4.62 -24.89 4.56
N PHE A 222 -4.21 -23.63 4.55
CA PHE A 222 -4.62 -22.65 5.53
C PHE A 222 -6.14 -22.47 5.52
N PRO A 223 -6.79 -22.22 6.68
CA PRO A 223 -8.22 -21.94 6.72
C PRO A 223 -8.60 -20.78 5.79
N LEU A 224 -9.60 -20.97 4.93
CA LEU A 224 -9.97 -19.95 3.93
C LEU A 224 -10.39 -18.61 4.56
N ARG A 225 -10.83 -18.62 5.82
CA ARG A 225 -11.26 -17.46 6.58
C ARG A 225 -11.02 -17.67 8.08
N ILE A 226 -10.53 -16.63 8.75
CA ILE A 226 -10.28 -16.61 10.20
C ILE A 226 -10.78 -15.28 10.79
N GLN A 227 -11.18 -15.30 12.06
CA GLN A 227 -11.66 -14.10 12.77
C GLN A 227 -10.93 -13.87 14.10
N PRO A 228 -9.59 -13.74 14.11
CA PRO A 228 -8.82 -13.61 15.33
C PRO A 228 -8.94 -12.20 15.95
N VAL A 229 -8.43 -12.07 17.17
CA VAL A 229 -8.32 -10.78 17.88
C VAL A 229 -6.95 -10.18 17.60
N ILE A 230 -6.90 -8.89 17.26
CA ILE A 230 -5.64 -8.18 16.99
C ILE A 230 -4.88 -7.97 18.30
N GLN A 231 -3.60 -8.34 18.32
CA GLN A 231 -2.66 -8.06 19.40
C GLN A 231 -1.85 -6.79 19.14
N ALA A 232 -1.40 -6.60 17.91
CA ALA A 232 -0.58 -5.45 17.52
C ALA A 232 -0.83 -5.07 16.05
N LEU A 233 -0.64 -3.79 15.72
CA LEU A 233 -0.69 -3.27 14.36
C LEU A 233 0.61 -2.52 14.07
N GLU A 234 1.14 -2.71 12.87
CA GLU A 234 2.30 -2.00 12.36
C GLU A 234 1.94 -1.41 10.98
N GLU A 235 1.97 -0.09 10.86
CA GLU A 235 1.73 0.59 9.59
C GLU A 235 3.06 0.83 8.87
N ILE A 236 3.15 0.37 7.62
CA ILE A 236 4.35 0.54 6.80
C ILE A 236 4.02 1.12 5.43
N VAL A 237 4.93 1.93 4.91
CA VAL A 237 4.90 2.34 3.49
C VAL A 237 5.63 1.29 2.67
N LEU A 238 4.98 0.79 1.62
CA LEU A 238 5.52 -0.28 0.80
C LEU A 238 6.68 0.24 -0.06
N THR A 239 7.90 -0.23 0.22
CA THR A 239 9.11 0.08 -0.55
C THR A 239 9.41 -1.06 -1.54
N GLU A 240 10.38 -0.82 -2.44
CA GLU A 240 10.84 -1.88 -3.33
C GLU A 240 11.53 -3.03 -2.55
N ASP A 241 12.24 -2.72 -1.46
CA ASP A 241 12.80 -3.73 -0.57
C ASP A 241 11.73 -4.60 0.10
N HIS A 242 10.60 -4.00 0.49
CA HIS A 242 9.46 -4.75 1.01
C HIS A 242 8.89 -5.70 -0.04
N ARG A 243 8.69 -5.25 -1.29
CA ARG A 243 8.19 -6.11 -2.39
C ARG A 243 9.19 -7.21 -2.77
N ARG A 244 10.50 -6.93 -2.73
CA ARG A 244 11.56 -7.91 -2.99
C ARG A 244 11.55 -9.03 -1.95
N ARG A 245 11.47 -8.68 -0.66
CA ARG A 245 11.46 -9.63 0.46
C ARG A 245 10.12 -10.38 0.57
N SER A 246 9.02 -9.68 0.33
CA SER A 246 7.65 -10.18 0.43
C SER A 246 6.98 -10.21 -0.94
N LYS A 247 7.39 -11.16 -1.79
CA LYS A 247 6.94 -11.27 -3.20
C LYS A 247 5.42 -11.37 -3.37
N TYR A 248 4.69 -11.83 -2.34
CA TYR A 248 3.23 -11.88 -2.36
C TYR A 248 2.58 -10.49 -2.46
N LEU A 249 3.23 -9.45 -1.93
CA LEU A 249 2.83 -8.04 -2.04
C LEU A 249 3.16 -7.42 -3.40
N GLY A 250 3.73 -8.18 -4.34
CA GLY A 250 4.15 -7.67 -5.65
C GLY A 250 3.03 -7.06 -6.50
N HIS A 251 1.76 -7.35 -6.18
CA HIS A 251 0.59 -6.77 -6.85
C HIS A 251 0.26 -5.34 -6.39
N LEU A 252 0.78 -4.91 -5.23
CA LEU A 252 0.50 -3.60 -4.66
C LEU A 252 1.42 -2.52 -5.24
N PRO A 253 0.94 -1.27 -5.40
CA PRO A 253 1.76 -0.15 -5.83
C PRO A 253 2.84 0.20 -4.80
N ILE A 254 4.05 0.54 -5.25
CA ILE A 254 5.08 1.12 -4.37
C ILE A 254 4.55 2.46 -3.81
N GLY A 255 4.90 2.75 -2.56
CA GLY A 255 4.47 3.95 -1.85
C GLY A 255 3.07 3.85 -1.25
N CYS A 256 2.34 2.74 -1.44
CA CYS A 256 1.08 2.54 -0.72
C CYS A 256 1.35 2.19 0.75
N THR A 257 0.54 2.73 1.64
CA THR A 257 0.52 2.33 3.04
C THR A 257 -0.22 1.01 3.20
N ILE A 258 0.36 0.07 3.96
CA ILE A 258 -0.29 -1.17 4.38
C ILE A 258 -0.16 -1.32 5.90
N THR A 259 -1.09 -2.06 6.49
CA THR A 259 -1.04 -2.41 7.92
C THR A 259 -0.75 -3.90 8.07
N LEU A 260 0.30 -4.24 8.80
CA LEU A 260 0.60 -5.60 9.23
C LEU A 260 -0.01 -5.83 10.61
N VAL A 261 -0.84 -6.86 10.76
CA VAL A 261 -1.46 -7.22 12.03
C VAL A 261 -0.82 -8.46 12.62
N SER A 262 -0.55 -8.40 13.93
CA SER A 262 -0.26 -9.56 14.77
C SER A 262 -1.54 -9.94 15.51
N VAL A 263 -1.88 -11.21 15.56
CA VAL A 263 -3.18 -11.68 16.06
C VAL A 263 -3.05 -12.83 17.05
N ASP A 264 -4.06 -12.98 17.91
CA ASP A 264 -4.17 -14.14 18.77
C ASP A 264 -4.67 -15.37 17.97
N LEU A 265 -3.79 -16.37 17.87
CA LEU A 265 -4.06 -17.62 17.16
C LEU A 265 -4.55 -18.76 18.08
N SER A 266 -4.75 -18.52 19.38
CA SER A 266 -5.14 -19.55 20.37
C SER A 266 -6.43 -20.33 20.08
N GLY A 267 -7.30 -19.79 19.22
CA GLY A 267 -8.51 -20.47 18.72
C GLY A 267 -8.38 -21.08 17.33
N ILE A 268 -7.22 -20.97 16.68
CA ILE A 268 -6.99 -21.38 15.29
C ILE A 268 -5.95 -22.50 15.20
N VAL A 269 -4.91 -22.44 16.03
CA VAL A 269 -3.83 -23.44 16.06
C VAL A 269 -3.80 -24.18 17.40
N SER A 270 -3.15 -25.35 17.42
CA SER A 270 -2.96 -26.12 18.65
C SER A 270 -2.07 -25.39 19.67
N LYS A 271 -2.25 -25.70 20.96
CA LYS A 271 -1.39 -25.18 22.03
C LYS A 271 0.07 -25.63 21.86
N GLU A 272 0.27 -26.87 21.41
CA GLU A 272 1.60 -27.42 21.13
C GLU A 272 2.35 -26.58 20.10
N THR A 273 1.68 -26.17 19.02
CA THR A 273 2.28 -25.26 18.04
C THR A 273 2.58 -23.90 18.67
N LEU A 274 1.68 -23.31 19.46
CA LEU A 274 1.95 -22.00 20.07
C LEU A 274 3.17 -22.01 20.98
N ASP A 275 3.32 -23.06 21.80
CA ASP A 275 4.41 -23.20 22.75
C ASP A 275 5.79 -23.20 22.07
N LEU A 276 5.89 -23.65 20.80
CA LEU A 276 7.12 -23.62 20.01
C LEU A 276 7.53 -22.20 19.54
N PHE A 277 6.58 -21.28 19.47
CA PHE A 277 6.80 -19.90 18.99
C PHE A 277 6.66 -18.86 20.11
N VAL A 278 6.50 -19.30 21.36
CA VAL A 278 6.67 -18.45 22.53
C VAL A 278 8.13 -18.03 22.57
N ASP A 279 8.36 -16.73 22.49
CA ASP A 279 9.69 -16.19 22.62
C ASP A 279 10.15 -16.36 24.07
N HIS A 280 10.96 -17.38 24.34
CA HIS A 280 11.49 -17.63 25.68
C HIS A 280 12.51 -16.56 26.13
N THR A 281 12.73 -15.51 25.33
CA THR A 281 13.67 -14.42 25.62
C THR A 281 13.04 -13.19 26.28
N VAL A 282 11.73 -13.21 26.58
CA VAL A 282 11.09 -12.12 27.35
C VAL A 282 10.76 -12.61 28.76
N PRO A 283 11.55 -12.24 29.79
CA PRO A 283 11.12 -12.40 31.17
C PRO A 283 9.89 -11.53 31.44
N GLU A 284 8.95 -12.14 32.14
CA GLU A 284 7.79 -11.51 32.78
C GLU A 284 8.15 -10.18 33.47
N LYS A 285 7.28 -9.17 33.28
CA LYS A 285 7.37 -7.79 33.79
C LYS A 285 8.14 -7.65 35.12
N GLN A 286 9.22 -6.87 35.08
CA GLN A 286 9.78 -6.19 36.25
C GLN A 286 9.76 -4.66 36.03
N PRO A 287 9.63 -3.85 37.08
CA PRO A 287 9.20 -2.46 36.99
C PRO A 287 10.26 -1.57 36.33
N GLU A 288 9.77 -0.49 35.72
CA GLU A 288 10.48 0.60 35.07
C GLU A 288 11.92 0.81 35.61
N LYS A 289 12.92 0.61 34.74
CA LYS A 289 14.26 1.13 34.99
C LYS A 289 14.24 2.65 34.77
N SER A 290 14.81 3.33 35.74
CA SER A 290 14.77 4.76 36.01
C SER A 290 15.23 5.65 34.86
N VAL A 291 14.59 6.82 34.81
CA VAL A 291 14.73 7.95 33.85
C VAL A 291 16.13 8.61 33.86
N GLU A 292 17.07 8.14 34.67
CA GLU A 292 18.39 8.76 34.82
C GLU A 292 19.38 8.36 33.71
N ASP A 293 19.33 7.12 33.20
CA ASP A 293 20.29 6.65 32.18
C ASP A 293 20.00 7.19 30.76
N ALA A 294 18.74 7.58 30.48
CA ALA A 294 18.35 8.15 29.18
C ALA A 294 18.73 9.63 29.03
N HIS A 295 19.00 10.34 30.14
CA HIS A 295 19.31 11.77 30.11
C HIS A 295 20.81 12.04 29.84
N GLU A 296 21.67 11.04 30.01
CA GLU A 296 23.10 11.11 29.69
C GLU A 296 23.36 10.89 28.18
N GLU A 297 22.57 10.05 27.50
CA GLU A 297 22.68 9.86 26.04
C GLU A 297 22.16 11.06 25.24
N LEU A 298 21.10 11.75 25.69
CA LEU A 298 20.59 12.95 25.00
C LEU A 298 21.50 14.18 25.18
N THR A 299 22.18 14.31 26.32
CA THR A 299 23.07 15.45 26.56
C THR A 299 24.32 15.40 25.68
N CYS A 300 24.87 14.22 25.40
CA CYS A 300 26.08 14.12 24.55
C CYS A 300 25.82 14.49 23.08
N HIS A 301 24.66 14.15 22.50
CA HIS A 301 24.34 14.44 21.10
C HIS A 301 23.92 15.92 20.86
N GLU A 302 23.39 16.59 21.88
CA GLU A 302 23.04 18.01 21.81
C GLU A 302 24.28 18.90 21.99
N THR A 303 25.20 18.53 22.89
CA THR A 303 26.46 19.25 23.11
C THR A 303 27.40 19.22 21.89
N ILE A 304 27.41 18.11 21.13
CA ILE A 304 28.22 17.99 19.89
C ILE A 304 27.66 18.91 18.79
N ARG A 305 26.35 19.09 18.70
CA ARG A 305 25.72 19.99 17.71
C ARG A 305 25.96 21.46 18.01
N GLU A 306 25.98 21.84 19.29
CA GLU A 306 26.29 23.23 19.70
C GLU A 306 27.77 23.58 19.47
N LEU A 307 28.71 22.65 19.71
CA LEU A 307 30.14 22.88 19.44
C LEU A 307 30.45 23.06 17.95
N VAL A 308 29.69 22.41 17.05
CA VAL A 308 29.84 22.58 15.59
C VAL A 308 29.24 23.91 15.09
N ALA A 309 28.30 24.49 15.84
CA ALA A 309 27.59 25.70 15.43
C ALA A 309 28.30 27.02 15.81
N GLU A 310 29.27 26.99 16.75
CA GLU A 310 29.90 28.22 17.27
C GLU A 310 31.32 28.51 16.72
N GLU A 311 31.95 27.61 15.97
CA GLU A 311 33.26 27.89 15.35
C GLU A 311 33.10 28.34 13.88
N GLU A 312 33.59 29.53 13.54
CA GLU A 312 33.68 29.99 12.14
C GLU A 312 34.88 29.29 11.46
N TRP A 313 34.60 28.23 10.71
CA TRP A 313 35.60 27.48 9.94
C TRP A 313 35.91 28.20 8.62
N SER A 314 37.20 28.50 8.36
CA SER A 314 37.60 29.21 7.12
C SER A 314 37.74 28.31 5.90
N ASP A 315 37.86 26.98 6.08
CA ASP A 315 38.08 26.00 5.01
C ASP A 315 37.13 24.79 5.10
N GLU A 316 36.41 24.54 4.01
CA GLU A 316 35.34 23.53 3.90
C GLU A 316 35.85 22.08 4.01
N GLU A 317 37.13 21.86 3.69
CA GLU A 317 37.80 20.55 3.77
C GLU A 317 38.11 20.15 5.23
N GLU A 318 38.36 21.13 6.10
CA GLU A 318 38.64 20.91 7.53
C GLU A 318 37.36 20.55 8.29
N MET A 319 36.24 21.19 7.94
CA MET A 319 34.90 20.87 8.43
C MET A 319 34.51 19.42 8.07
N LEU A 320 34.71 19.01 6.82
CA LEU A 320 34.36 17.65 6.36
C LEU A 320 35.21 16.57 7.03
N GLN A 321 36.51 16.81 7.25
CA GLN A 321 37.35 15.89 8.02
C GLN A 321 36.92 15.81 9.49
N HIS A 322 36.46 16.92 10.07
CA HIS A 322 35.95 16.94 11.43
C HIS A 322 34.65 16.15 11.58
N VAL A 323 33.70 16.32 10.65
CA VAL A 323 32.43 15.56 10.63
C VAL A 323 32.68 14.07 10.46
N LEU A 324 33.56 13.68 9.53
CA LEU A 324 33.90 12.27 9.31
C LEU A 324 34.54 11.61 10.54
N ARG A 325 35.36 12.36 11.29
CA ARG A 325 35.97 11.88 12.54
C ARG A 325 34.94 11.69 13.65
N ILE A 326 33.91 12.53 13.73
CA ILE A 326 32.80 12.37 14.69
C ILE A 326 31.98 11.13 14.34
N SER A 327 31.58 10.99 13.06
CA SER A 327 30.83 9.81 12.61
C SER A 327 31.61 8.50 12.80
N ALA A 328 32.95 8.53 12.70
CA ALA A 328 33.79 7.37 12.97
C ALA A 328 33.84 6.99 14.47
N LEU A 329 33.80 7.99 15.37
CA LEU A 329 33.76 7.75 16.82
C LEU A 329 32.39 7.24 17.27
N GLU A 330 31.30 7.74 16.68
CA GLU A 330 29.92 7.26 16.90
C GLU A 330 29.75 5.81 16.46
N TYR A 331 30.24 5.47 15.26
CA TYR A 331 30.21 4.10 14.73
C TYR A 331 31.01 3.11 15.60
N HIS A 332 32.15 3.54 16.15
CA HIS A 332 32.93 2.70 17.06
C HIS A 332 32.23 2.45 18.41
N LYS A 333 31.48 3.43 18.92
CA LYS A 333 30.68 3.31 20.15
C LYS A 333 29.51 2.34 19.95
N GLU A 334 28.82 2.39 18.81
CA GLU A 334 27.72 1.47 18.47
C GLU A 334 28.18 0.03 18.29
N SER A 335 29.38 -0.21 17.75
CA SER A 335 29.87 -1.58 17.52
C SER A 335 30.48 -2.26 18.76
N THR A 336 30.91 -1.52 19.79
CA THR A 336 31.65 -2.09 20.93
C THR A 336 31.03 -1.83 22.31
N GLY A 337 30.04 -0.93 22.41
CA GLY A 337 29.30 -0.69 23.66
C GLY A 337 30.14 -0.14 24.83
N ARG A 338 31.32 0.45 24.57
CA ARG A 338 32.15 1.12 25.58
C ARG A 338 32.70 2.44 25.03
N ASP A 339 32.72 3.46 25.89
CA ASP A 339 33.38 4.74 25.59
C ASP A 339 34.89 4.56 25.50
N ALA A 340 35.46 4.92 24.34
CA ALA A 340 36.90 5.01 24.16
C ALA A 340 37.42 6.31 24.80
N THR A 341 37.65 6.30 26.11
CA THR A 341 38.48 7.34 26.74
C THR A 341 39.85 6.78 27.08
N THR A 342 40.87 7.42 26.48
CA THR A 342 42.30 7.40 26.83
C THR A 342 43.03 6.06 26.77
N THR A 343 43.79 5.82 25.70
CA THR A 343 45.13 5.22 25.84
C THR A 343 46.07 5.81 24.80
N THR A 344 47.14 6.38 25.30
CA THR A 344 48.26 6.98 24.57
C THR A 344 49.00 5.96 23.71
N HIS A 345 49.48 6.46 22.57
CA HIS A 345 50.56 5.95 21.72
C HIS A 345 51.62 5.15 22.50
N ASP A 346 51.59 3.81 22.40
CA ASP A 346 52.77 2.95 22.19
C ASP A 346 52.47 1.44 22.37
N GLN A 347 52.96 0.65 21.40
CA GLN A 347 53.26 -0.79 21.43
C GLN A 347 52.08 -1.79 21.37
N ALA A 348 51.96 -2.50 20.23
CA ALA A 348 52.41 -3.90 20.11
C ALA A 348 52.04 -4.49 18.74
N GLU A 349 53.06 -4.81 17.95
CA GLU A 349 53.01 -5.72 16.81
C GLU A 349 53.01 -7.20 17.27
N LYS A 350 52.53 -8.09 16.39
CA LYS A 350 52.57 -9.59 16.39
C LYS A 350 51.48 -10.23 17.26
N GLN A 351 50.72 -11.23 16.79
CA GLN A 351 51.18 -12.47 16.18
C GLN A 351 50.02 -13.23 15.47
N VAL A 352 50.39 -13.99 14.44
CA VAL A 352 49.58 -14.94 13.64
C VAL A 352 49.29 -16.23 14.44
N ASP A 353 48.18 -16.93 14.13
CA ASP A 353 48.00 -18.40 13.97
C ASP A 353 46.47 -18.69 13.90
N GLU A 354 45.91 -19.18 12.77
CA GLU A 354 45.61 -20.61 12.42
C GLU A 354 44.77 -21.32 13.53
N ASP A 355 43.57 -21.90 13.36
CA ASP A 355 42.93 -22.62 12.27
C ASP A 355 41.41 -22.85 12.54
N ASN A 356 40.70 -23.23 11.46
CA ASN A 356 39.53 -24.13 11.33
C ASN A 356 38.07 -23.64 11.33
N ASP A 357 37.48 -23.82 10.14
CA ASP A 357 36.23 -24.52 9.79
C ASP A 357 34.91 -24.15 10.50
N ASP A 358 33.96 -23.54 9.78
CA ASP A 358 33.02 -24.28 8.91
C ASP A 358 31.93 -23.36 8.32
N HIS A 359 31.71 -23.52 7.01
CA HIS A 359 30.63 -23.04 6.14
C HIS A 359 29.43 -22.26 6.71
N ILE A 360 29.40 -20.94 6.47
CA ILE A 360 28.16 -20.14 6.40
C ILE A 360 28.31 -19.12 5.25
N TYR A 361 27.36 -19.21 4.30
CA TYR A 361 26.95 -18.22 3.27
C TYR A 361 28.05 -17.34 2.66
N ASP A 362 28.36 -17.56 1.38
CA ASP A 362 28.55 -16.47 0.41
C ASP A 362 28.49 -17.00 -1.02
N ASP A 363 27.65 -16.36 -1.85
CA ASP A 363 28.11 -15.75 -3.11
C ASP A 363 26.96 -14.94 -3.74
N TRP A 364 27.02 -13.62 -3.58
CA TRP A 364 26.46 -12.65 -4.52
C TRP A 364 27.59 -11.71 -4.89
N GLU A 365 28.23 -11.99 -6.03
CA GLU A 365 29.16 -11.07 -6.67
C GLU A 365 28.45 -9.77 -7.08
N TRP A 366 29.04 -8.66 -6.67
CA TRP A 366 28.76 -7.32 -7.16
C TRP A 366 29.65 -7.05 -8.38
N GLU A 367 29.05 -6.73 -9.53
CA GLU A 367 29.74 -6.01 -10.61
C GLU A 367 29.16 -4.60 -10.78
N GLU A 368 30.02 -3.64 -10.42
CA GLU A 368 30.23 -2.27 -10.87
C GLU A 368 29.10 -1.49 -11.58
N TYR A 369 28.66 -0.43 -10.90
CA TYR A 369 28.05 0.75 -11.52
C TYR A 369 29.18 1.69 -12.02
N VAL A 370 29.23 1.95 -13.33
CA VAL A 370 30.03 3.04 -13.91
C VAL A 370 29.11 4.24 -14.16
N GLU A 371 29.33 5.32 -13.40
CA GLU A 371 28.80 6.65 -13.68
C GLU A 371 29.49 7.25 -14.91
N SER A 372 28.73 7.69 -15.90
CA SER A 372 29.19 8.64 -16.91
C SER A 372 28.41 9.94 -16.84
N LYS A 373 29.05 10.98 -16.30
CA LYS A 373 28.65 12.38 -16.43
C LYS A 373 28.68 12.82 -17.90
N SER A 374 27.65 13.53 -18.36
CA SER A 374 27.75 14.38 -19.56
C SER A 374 26.84 15.62 -19.47
N VAL A 375 27.47 16.73 -19.06
CA VAL A 375 27.50 18.04 -19.74
C VAL A 375 26.18 18.76 -20.09
N ARG A 376 26.04 19.94 -19.45
CA ARG A 376 25.26 21.13 -19.83
C ARG A 376 25.21 21.40 -21.34
N GLN A 377 24.05 21.81 -21.86
CA GLN A 377 24.00 23.01 -22.70
C GLN A 377 22.63 23.71 -22.66
N ARG A 378 22.67 24.96 -22.20
CA ARG A 378 21.63 25.97 -22.39
C ARG A 378 21.52 26.31 -23.88
N ARG A 379 20.30 26.45 -24.36
CA ARG A 379 19.91 27.59 -25.22
C ARG A 379 18.44 27.90 -25.07
#